data_AF-A0A369BCM9-F1
#
_entry.id   AF-A0A369BCM9-F1
#
_cell.length_a   1.000
_cell.length_b   1.000
_cell.length_c   1.000
_cell.angle_alpha   90.00
_cell.angle_beta   90.00
_cell.angle_gamma   90.00
#
_symmetry.space_group_name_H-M   'P 1'
#
loop_
_entity.id
_entity.type
_entity.pdbx_description
1 polymer ?
#
loop_
_entity_poly.entity_id
_entity_poly.type
_entity_poly.pdbx_seq_one_letter_code
_entity_poly.pdbx_strand_id
1 'polypeptide(L)' 'MSEMKYTPEELTEAHRALLSTLKKCEKIDVDKLPQAQQTLLKRRIAALKIALNLISEKLEETV' A
#
# COMPACT_ATOMS: atom_id res chain seq x y z
N MET A 1 -15.71 -5.58 -19.82
CA MET A 1 -14.79 -4.59 -19.23
C MET A 1 -13.42 -4.92 -19.77
N SER A 2 -12.78 -4.04 -20.54
CA SER A 2 -11.45 -4.29 -21.08
C SER A 2 -10.46 -4.52 -19.92
N GLU A 3 -9.70 -5.60 -19.97
CA GLU A 3 -8.57 -5.82 -19.06
C GLU A 3 -7.60 -4.65 -19.22
N MET A 4 -7.60 -3.70 -18.28
CA MET A 4 -6.49 -2.78 -18.13
C MET A 4 -5.30 -3.62 -17.64
N LYS A 5 -4.44 -4.02 -18.57
CA LYS A 5 -3.14 -4.58 -18.24
C LYS A 5 -2.23 -3.42 -17.87
N TYR A 6 -1.85 -3.34 -16.60
CA TYR A 6 -0.81 -2.45 -16.13
C TYR A 6 0.56 -2.94 -16.61
N THR A 7 1.45 -2.03 -16.97
CA THR A 7 2.83 -2.41 -17.31
C THR A 7 3.64 -2.71 -16.05
N PRO A 8 4.73 -3.51 -16.15
CA PRO A 8 5.64 -3.74 -15.02
C PRO A 8 6.17 -2.43 -14.40
N GLU A 9 6.41 -1.42 -15.22
CA GLU A 9 6.87 -0.10 -14.78
C GLU A 9 5.80 0.61 -13.95
N GLU A 10 4.55 0.60 -14.41
CA GLU A 10 3.41 1.19 -13.68
C GLU A 10 3.20 0.48 -12.33
N LEU A 11 3.28 -0.84 -12.31
CA LEU A 11 3.18 -1.65 -11.08
C LEU A 11 4.34 -1.35 -10.13
N THR A 12 5.57 -1.25 -10.64
CA THR A 12 6.76 -0.92 -9.84
C THR A 12 6.67 0.49 -9.25
N GLU A 13 6.20 1.46 -10.03
CA GLU A 13 6.01 2.83 -9.57
C GLU A 13 4.92 2.90 -8.48
N ALA A 14 3.78 2.24 -8.71
CA ALA A 14 2.71 2.14 -7.72
C ALA A 14 3.19 1.47 -6.43
N HIS A 15 3.92 0.35 -6.55
CA HIS A 15 4.51 -0.34 -5.40
C HIS A 15 5.44 0.59 -4.60
N ARG A 16 6.34 1.31 -5.29
CA ARG A 16 7.26 2.26 -4.65
C ARG A 16 6.52 3.39 -3.92
N ALA A 17 5.49 3.96 -4.55
CA ALA A 17 4.69 5.04 -3.97
C ALA A 17 3.92 4.58 -2.72
N LEU A 18 3.29 3.41 -2.77
CA LEU A 18 2.57 2.84 -1.64
C LEU A 18 3.51 2.43 -0.51
N LEU A 19 4.68 1.88 -0.81
CA LEU A 19 5.69 1.52 0.19
C LEU A 19 6.20 2.75 0.94
N SER A 20 6.45 3.85 0.23
CA SER A 20 6.80 5.14 0.85
C SER A 20 5.71 5.65 1.78
N THR A 21 4.45 5.52 1.36
CA THR A 21 3.28 5.92 2.15
C THR A 21 3.14 5.05 3.40
N LEU A 22 3.31 3.72 3.27
CA LEU A 22 3.29 2.78 4.38
C LEU A 22 4.36 3.14 5.43
N LYS A 23 5.60 3.36 4.99
CA LYS A 23 6.70 3.76 5.89
C LYS A 23 6.41 5.05 6.66
N LYS A 24 5.71 6.00 6.04
CA LYS A 24 5.27 7.23 6.74
C LYS A 24 4.19 6.92 7.77
N CYS A 25 3.21 6.09 7.43
CA CYS A 25 2.16 5.67 8.36
C CYS A 25 2.74 4.90 9.58
N GLU A 26 3.70 4.00 9.36
CA GLU A 26 4.32 3.21 10.44
C GLU A 26 5.19 4.05 11.38
N LYS A 27 5.64 5.23 10.94
CA LYS A 27 6.40 6.18 11.79
C LYS A 27 5.52 7.06 12.67
N ILE A 28 4.21 7.05 12.47
CA ILE A 28 3.30 7.87 13.28
C ILE A 28 3.16 7.23 14.66
N ASP A 29 3.42 8.03 15.70
CA ASP A 29 3.19 7.66 17.09
C ASP A 29 1.69 7.53 17.36
N VAL A 30 1.20 6.29 17.32
CA VAL A 30 -0.23 5.97 17.43
C VAL A 30 -0.80 6.37 18.79
N ASP A 31 0.00 6.33 19.85
CA ASP A 31 -0.44 6.57 21.21
C ASP A 31 -0.76 8.05 21.46
N LYS A 32 -0.22 8.94 20.63
CA LYS A 32 -0.52 10.39 20.65
C LYS A 32 -1.76 10.78 19.85
N LEU A 33 -2.39 9.84 19.14
CA LEU A 33 -3.57 10.12 18.32
C LEU A 33 -4.88 9.90 19.09
N PRO A 34 -5.94 10.67 18.80
CA PRO A 34 -7.30 10.34 19.23
C PRO A 34 -7.73 8.95 18.73
N GLN A 35 -8.60 8.25 19.48
CA GLN A 35 -9.02 6.86 19.18
C GLN A 35 -9.53 6.65 17.74
N ALA A 36 -10.28 7.61 17.21
CA ALA A 36 -10.76 7.56 15.82
C ALA A 36 -9.60 7.58 14.80
N GLN A 37 -8.57 8.39 15.05
CA GLN A 37 -7.39 8.48 14.20
C GLN A 37 -6.49 7.26 14.34
N GLN A 38 -6.36 6.69 15.54
CA GLN A 38 -5.66 5.41 15.75
C GLN A 38 -6.29 4.29 14.91
N THR A 39 -7.62 4.19 14.97
CA THR A 39 -8.38 3.19 14.21
C THR A 39 -8.19 3.39 12.71
N LEU A 40 -8.28 4.63 12.24
CA LEU A 40 -8.07 4.96 10.83
C LEU A 40 -6.64 4.62 10.36
N LEU A 41 -5.62 4.95 11.15
CA LEU A 41 -4.22 4.68 10.83
C LEU A 41 -3.96 3.17 10.74
N LYS A 42 -4.45 2.39 11.71
CA LYS A 42 -4.34 0.92 11.70
C LYS A 42 -4.99 0.31 10.45
N ARG A 43 -6.18 0.77 10.07
CA ARG A 43 -6.88 0.32 8.86
C ARG A 43 -6.12 0.71 7.57
N ARG A 44 -5.58 1.92 7.51
CA ARG A 44 -4.75 2.36 6.36
C ARG A 44 -3.50 1.52 6.20
N ILE A 45 -2.78 1.24 7.29
CA ILE A 45 -1.60 0.36 7.27
C ILE A 45 -1.98 -1.03 6.76
N ALA A 46 -3.08 -1.61 7.25
CA ALA A 46 -3.54 -2.92 6.79
C ALA A 46 -3.87 -2.92 5.29
N ALA A 47 -4.61 -1.92 4.80
CA ALA A 47 -4.95 -1.79 3.39
C ALA A 47 -3.70 -1.61 2.50
N LEU A 48 -2.73 -0.81 2.93
CA LEU A 48 -1.46 -0.62 2.20
C LEU A 48 -0.66 -1.92 2.10
N LYS A 49 -0.61 -2.71 3.19
CA LYS A 49 0.08 -4.02 3.18
C LYS A 49 -0.59 -4.99 2.19
N ILE A 50 -1.92 -5.04 2.18
CA ILE A 50 -2.67 -5.86 1.21
C ILE A 50 -2.38 -5.39 -0.22
N ALA A 51 -2.47 -4.10 -0.49
CA ALA A 51 -2.23 -3.55 -1.83
C ALA A 51 -0.80 -3.84 -2.32
N LEU A 52 0.21 -3.67 -1.46
CA LEU A 52 1.60 -3.99 -1.79
C LEU A 52 1.79 -5.47 -2.11
N ASN A 53 1.14 -6.36 -1.36
CA ASN A 53 1.21 -7.80 -1.62
C ASN A 53 0.61 -8.13 -3.00
N LEU A 54 -0.60 -7.63 -3.28
CA LEU A 54 -1.27 -7.85 -4.57
C LEU A 54 -0.46 -7.31 -5.76
N ILE A 55 0.20 -6.16 -5.59
CA ILE A 55 1.07 -5.62 -6.65
C ILE A 55 2.33 -6.49 -6.83
N SER A 56 2.90 -7.00 -5.73
CA SER A 56 4.07 -7.88 -5.79
C SER A 56 3.73 -9.20 -6.48
N GLU A 57 2.61 -9.82 -6.11
CA GLU A 57 2.07 -11.02 -6.78
C GLU A 57 1.87 -10.75 -8.29
N LYS A 58 1.31 -9.60 -8.66
CA LYS A 58 1.10 -9.24 -10.06
C LYS A 58 2.41 -9.02 -10.83
N LEU A 59 3.43 -8.45 -10.18
CA LEU A 59 4.76 -8.29 -10.77
C LEU A 59 5.41 -9.66 -11.01
N GLU A 60 5.32 -10.58 -10.04
CA GLU A 60 5.85 -11.95 -10.18
C GLU A 60 5.16 -12.73 -11.31
N GLU A 61 3.85 -12.53 -11.53
CA GLU A 61 3.12 -13.12 -12.66
C GLU A 61 3.54 -12.57 -14.04
N THR A 62 4.20 -11.41 -14.09
CA THR A 62 4.53 -10.69 -15.34
C THR A 62 5.99 -10.93 -15.80
N VAL A 63 6.82 -11.55 -14.95
CA VAL A 63 8.24 -11.87 -15.22
C VAL A 63 8.39 -13.34 -15.62
#